data_AF-A0AA96VYV4-F1
#
_entry.id   AF-A0AA96VYV4-F1
#
_cell.length_a   1.000
_cell.length_b   1.000
_cell.length_c   1.000
_cell.angle_alpha   90.00
_cell.angle_beta   90.00
_cell.angle_gamma   90.00
#
_symmetry.space_group_name_H-M   'P 1'
#
loop_
_entity.id
_entity.type
_entity.pdbx_description
1 polymer ?
#
loop_
_entity_poly.entity_id
_entity_poly.type
_entity_poly.pdbx_seq_one_letter_code
_entity_poly.pdbx_strand_id
1 'polypeptide(L)' 'MGKSGRAEEAIKAFDRGLEICRELEDWYGVGQSLGNLALAHQDAHRPAQARALYLQAADSFTRANAPTEAAQARAQAELT' A
#
# COMPACT_ATOMS: atom_id res chain seq x y z
N MET A 1 21.49 -6.43 -10.29
CA MET A 1 20.65 -7.56 -9.82
C MET A 1 20.10 -7.19 -8.45
N GLY A 2 18.78 -7.10 -8.21
CA GLY A 2 18.27 -6.87 -6.84
C GLY A 2 17.01 -6.01 -6.64
N LYS A 3 16.23 -5.71 -7.68
CA LYS A 3 14.92 -5.02 -7.53
C LYS A 3 13.72 -5.96 -7.58
N SER A 4 13.90 -7.21 -8.00
CA SER A 4 12.81 -8.17 -8.19
C SER A 4 12.37 -8.86 -6.88
N GLY A 5 13.31 -9.22 -6.00
CA GLY A 5 12.99 -9.99 -4.79
C GLY A 5 12.10 -9.26 -3.77
N ARG A 6 12.30 -7.95 -3.56
CA ARG A 6 11.44 -7.16 -2.65
C ARG A 6 10.05 -6.93 -3.21
N ALA A 7 9.91 -6.85 -4.54
CA ALA A 7 8.61 -6.75 -5.18
C ALA A 7 7.83 -8.06 -5.03
N GLU A 8 8.50 -9.21 -5.20
CA GLU A 8 7.89 -10.53 -5.00
C GLU A 8 7.49 -10.80 -3.54
N GLU A 9 8.32 -10.41 -2.58
CA GLU A 9 7.95 -10.50 -1.15
C GLU A 9 6.77 -9.60 -0.82
N ALA A 10 6.73 -8.40 -1.38
CA ALA A 10 5.61 -7.50 -1.20
C ALA A 10 4.35 -8.16 -1.80
N ILE A 11 4.40 -8.63 -3.06
CA ILE A 11 3.29 -9.35 -3.72
C ILE A 11 2.79 -10.53 -2.86
N LYS A 12 3.68 -11.32 -2.25
CA LYS A 12 3.28 -12.41 -1.34
C LYS A 12 2.66 -11.93 -0.03
N ALA A 13 3.20 -10.84 0.55
CA ALA A 13 2.60 -10.21 1.72
C ALA A 13 1.21 -9.62 1.38
N PHE A 14 1.00 -9.16 0.15
CA PHE A 14 -0.29 -8.70 -0.35
C PHE A 14 -1.28 -9.83 -0.58
N ASP A 15 -0.86 -10.96 -1.16
CA ASP A 15 -1.71 -12.13 -1.34
C ASP A 15 -2.22 -12.64 0.02
N ARG A 16 -1.32 -12.68 1.02
CA ARG A 16 -1.65 -12.98 2.42
C ARG A 16 -2.57 -11.92 3.04
N GLY A 17 -2.31 -10.63 2.82
CA GLY A 17 -3.14 -9.54 3.31
C GLY A 17 -4.55 -9.57 2.70
N LEU A 18 -4.66 -9.96 1.44
CA LEU A 18 -5.92 -10.17 0.74
C LEU A 18 -6.73 -11.32 1.32
N GLU A 19 -6.09 -12.43 1.67
CA GLU A 19 -6.74 -13.55 2.38
C GLU A 19 -7.23 -13.11 3.77
N ILE A 20 -6.36 -12.48 4.56
CA ILE A 20 -6.67 -12.06 5.94
C ILE A 20 -7.77 -10.99 5.98
N CYS A 21 -7.73 -10.01 5.09
CA CYS A 21 -8.76 -8.99 5.04
C CYS A 21 -10.11 -9.51 4.51
N ARG A 22 -10.11 -10.63 3.79
CA ARG A 22 -11.34 -11.33 3.43
C ARG A 22 -11.97 -12.02 4.64
N GLU A 23 -11.18 -12.37 5.65
CA GLU A 23 -11.63 -12.91 6.94
C GLU A 23 -11.99 -11.82 7.96
N LEU A 24 -11.28 -10.67 7.96
CA LEU A 24 -11.42 -9.64 8.99
C LEU A 24 -12.26 -8.42 8.58
N GLU A 25 -12.59 -8.27 7.29
CA GLU A 25 -13.31 -7.11 6.70
C GLU A 25 -12.69 -5.71 6.96
N ASP A 26 -11.60 -5.60 7.73
CA ASP A 26 -10.92 -4.34 8.05
C ASP A 26 -9.87 -3.95 7.01
N TRP A 27 -10.35 -3.66 5.81
CA TRP A 27 -9.53 -3.12 4.72
C TRP A 27 -9.04 -1.69 4.99
N TYR A 28 -9.72 -0.96 5.88
CA TYR A 28 -9.41 0.42 6.21
C TYR A 28 -8.13 0.53 7.04
N GLY A 29 -7.96 -0.31 8.07
CA GLY A 29 -6.75 -0.36 8.89
C GLY A 29 -5.51 -0.77 8.09
N VAL A 30 -5.69 -1.64 7.09
CA VAL A 30 -4.60 -2.02 6.18
C VAL A 30 -4.20 -0.87 5.27
N GLY A 31 -5.16 -0.14 4.70
CA GLY A 31 -4.88 1.06 3.90
C GLY A 31 -4.05 2.11 4.66
N GLN A 32 -4.42 2.40 5.92
CA GLN A 32 -3.69 3.35 6.76
C GLN A 32 -2.26 2.88 7.07
N SER A 33 -2.10 1.62 7.45
CA SER A 33 -0.79 1.05 7.77
C SER A 33 0.17 1.13 6.57
N LEU A 34 -0.35 0.87 5.35
CA LEU A 34 0.41 0.96 4.10
C LEU A 34 0.78 2.40 3.75
N GLY A 35 -0.11 3.37 3.96
CA GLY A 35 0.18 4.79 3.76
C GLY A 35 1.29 5.29 4.69
N ASN A 36 1.27 4.88 5.96
CA ASN A 36 2.32 5.21 6.92
C ASN A 36 3.67 4.58 6.55
N LEU A 37 3.66 3.34 6.07
CA LEU A 37 4.87 2.68 5.58
C LEU A 37 5.41 3.40 4.33
N ALA A 38 4.53 3.84 3.43
CA ALA A 38 4.91 4.60 2.24
C ALA A 38 5.64 5.90 2.61
N LEU A 39 5.12 6.66 3.59
CA LEU A 39 5.78 7.87 4.13
C LEU A 39 7.18 7.57 4.66
N ALA A 40 7.34 6.50 5.45
CA ALA A 40 8.65 6.11 5.96
C ALA A 40 9.65 5.75 4.83
N HIS A 41 9.16 5.16 3.74
CA HIS A 41 9.99 4.89 2.56
C HIS A 41 10.32 6.14 1.76
N GLN A 42 9.46 7.16 1.74
CA GLN A 42 9.78 8.47 1.15
C GLN A 42 10.94 9.12 1.90
N ASP A 43 10.85 9.15 3.24
CA ASP A 43 11.89 9.69 4.12
C ASP A 43 13.22 8.94 3.95
N ALA A 44 13.15 7.63 3.75
CA ALA A 44 14.32 6.79 3.43
C ALA A 44 14.87 6.96 2.00
N HIS A 45 14.48 8.02 1.27
CA HIS A 45 14.87 8.31 -0.12
C HIS A 45 14.61 7.15 -1.09
N ARG A 46 13.50 6.43 -0.89
CA ARG A 46 13.10 5.27 -1.72
C ARG A 46 11.74 5.50 -2.38
N PRO A 47 11.65 6.47 -3.31
CA PRO A 47 10.37 6.90 -3.88
C PRO A 47 9.65 5.78 -4.66
N ALA A 48 10.40 4.92 -5.36
CA ALA A 48 9.82 3.80 -6.09
C ALA A 48 9.07 2.79 -5.18
N GLN A 49 9.53 2.61 -3.94
CA GLN A 49 8.90 1.70 -2.98
C GLN A 49 7.72 2.39 -2.27
N ALA A 50 7.88 3.66 -1.90
CA ALA A 50 6.80 4.46 -1.35
C ALA A 50 5.61 4.58 -2.31
N ARG A 51 5.86 4.87 -3.59
CA ARG A 51 4.82 4.91 -4.63
C ARG A 51 4.05 3.59 -4.74
N ALA A 52 4.75 2.46 -4.73
CA ALA A 52 4.10 1.15 -4.76
C ALA A 52 3.22 0.94 -3.52
N LEU A 53 3.70 1.31 -2.32
CA LEU A 53 2.93 1.19 -1.08
C LEU A 53 1.70 2.11 -1.06
N TYR A 54 1.80 3.33 -1.58
CA TYR A 54 0.67 4.24 -1.71
C TYR A 54 -0.41 3.73 -2.66
N LEU A 55 -0.04 3.17 -3.81
CA LEU A 55 -1.01 2.57 -4.73
C LEU A 55 -1.76 1.41 -4.07
N GLN A 56 -1.09 0.66 -3.20
CA GLN A 56 -1.66 -0.49 -2.50
C GLN A 56 -2.54 -0.07 -1.32
N ALA A 57 -2.16 1.00 -0.61
CA ALA A 57 -3.03 1.66 0.34
C ALA A 57 -4.35 2.08 -0.33
N ALA A 58 -4.27 2.63 -1.55
CA ALA A 58 -5.45 3.05 -2.30
C ALA A 58 -6.38 1.89 -2.69
N ASP A 59 -5.82 0.76 -3.12
CA ASP A 59 -6.60 -0.44 -3.42
C ASP A 59 -7.31 -0.99 -2.17
N SER A 60 -6.63 -0.99 -1.01
CA SER A 60 -7.23 -1.36 0.28
C SER A 60 -8.35 -0.40 0.69
N PHE A 61 -8.15 0.91 0.59
CA PHE A 61 -9.20 1.89 0.88
C PHE A 61 -10.39 1.76 -0.07
N THR A 62 -10.15 1.45 -1.35
CA THR A 62 -11.23 1.18 -2.31
C THR A 62 -12.06 -0.02 -1.89
N ARG A 63 -11.42 -1.09 -1.41
CA ARG A 63 -12.10 -2.28 -0.85
C ARG A 63 -12.81 -2.01 0.46
N ALA A 64 -12.29 -1.08 1.27
CA ALA A 64 -12.93 -0.58 2.48
C ALA A 64 -14.12 0.36 2.21
N ASN A 65 -14.47 0.59 0.94
CA ASN A 65 -15.49 1.55 0.52
C ASN A 65 -15.17 3.00 0.97
N ALA A 66 -13.88 3.33 1.03
CA ALA A 66 -13.30 4.62 1.41
C ALA A 66 -12.61 5.29 0.21
N PRO A 67 -13.37 5.82 -0.78
CA PRO A 67 -12.81 6.33 -2.03
C PRO A 67 -12.00 7.62 -1.85
N THR A 68 -12.29 8.42 -0.82
CA THR A 68 -11.56 9.67 -0.52
C THR A 68 -10.13 9.36 -0.11
N GLU A 69 -9.96 8.43 0.83
CA GLU A 69 -8.66 7.96 1.29
C GLU A 69 -7.90 7.24 0.18
N ALA A 70 -8.60 6.51 -0.69
CA ALA A 70 -8.01 5.90 -1.88
C ALA A 70 -7.45 6.95 -2.86
N ALA A 71 -8.22 8.02 -3.12
CA ALA A 71 -7.79 9.11 -3.98
C ALA A 71 -6.59 9.86 -3.39
N GLN A 72 -6.59 10.11 -2.08
CA GLN A 72 -5.45 10.71 -1.39
C GLN A 72 -4.19 9.85 -1.51
N ALA A 73 -4.30 8.56 -1.25
CA ALA A 73 -3.17 7.63 -1.38
C ALA A 73 -2.62 7.61 -2.82
N ARG A 74 -3.48 7.61 -3.84
CA ARG A 74 -3.05 7.72 -5.25
C ARG A 74 -2.31 9.02 -5.54
N ALA A 75 -2.86 10.15 -5.09
CA ALA A 75 -2.22 11.45 -5.28
C ALA A 75 -0.84 11.51 -4.61
N GLN A 76 -0.70 10.95 -3.41
CA GLN A 76 0.61 10.85 -2.75
C GLN A 76 1.59 9.99 -3.57
N ALA A 77 1.12 8.88 -4.15
CA ALA A 77 1.93 8.03 -5.02
C ALA A 77 2.51 8.79 -6.24
N GLU A 78 1.77 9.77 -6.77
CA GLU A 78 2.18 10.59 -7.91
C GLU A 78 3.15 11.72 -7.51
N LEU A 79 3.08 12.17 -6.26
CA LEU A 79 3.98 13.19 -5.68
C LEU A 79 5.31 12.63 -5.20
N THR A 80 5.45 11.30 -5.20
CA THR A 80 6.62 10.57 -4.67
C THR A 80 7.69 10.31 -5.72
#